data_AF-A0A0L0M687-F1
#
_entry.id   AF-A0A0L0M687-F1
#
_cell.length_a   1.000
_cell.length_b   1.000
_cell.length_c   1.000
_cell.angle_alpha   90.00
_cell.angle_beta   90.00
_cell.angle_gamma   90.00
#
_symmetry.space_group_name_H-M   'P 1'
#
loop_
_entity.id
_entity.type
_entity.pdbx_description
1 polymer ?
#
loop_
_entity_poly.entity_id
_entity_poly.type
_entity_poly.pdbx_seq_one_letter_code
_entity_poly.pdbx_strand_id
1 'polypeptide(L)'
;MDDFRPDAETPFAFDPLKLFEHAGPSTSLPDRNDHSLLPGALANAIVRAYEGFDELNLTDSARRVLACLIRFGLKLSDLNATTFIKKSTIAKKLGINPATVYRALEVLEVANIIYRNTQPSVMAIGTIGFTRYGLALLGLASSPTSPQKTSVTTDRSDDIARVQYVNSEPKQSFSKRQPKGLFERIKGVRLPHDLGWLVTDGLVTPFGVCSLMAQARRKGHKLSDVVEYVSTQLKSGKTRNPFAYLRALLQHTVDYASLNMESKTIAMAAAERANQAATEQALVQKVRALAGKSFRGGDDIWTVEDVGLVKVGPNGQSSSTPFHKALETIAAIVDGTFEPVAAGEAPCRTATSLLNVDQRSNPEHARHILGSLKEALAASCTAYAGQTKATRVALR
;
A
#
# COMPACT_ATOMS: atom_id res chain seq x y z
N MET A 1 -30.60 34.11 3.86
CA MET A 1 -30.61 34.94 2.65
C MET A 1 -29.16 34.99 2.21
N ASP A 2 -28.64 34.08 1.38
CA ASP A 2 -29.28 33.14 0.46
C ASP A 2 -28.51 31.81 0.38
N ASP A 3 -29.27 30.83 -0.10
CA ASP A 3 -29.05 29.41 -0.39
C ASP A 3 -27.64 28.91 -0.75
N PHE A 4 -27.20 27.87 -0.03
CA PHE A 4 -26.47 26.74 -0.63
C PHE A 4 -26.83 25.44 0.08
N ARG A 5 -27.73 24.66 -0.54
CA ARG A 5 -28.12 23.30 -0.12
C ARG A 5 -27.04 22.29 -0.56
N PRO A 6 -26.69 21.30 0.28
CA PRO A 6 -25.96 20.12 -0.16
C PRO A 6 -26.93 19.08 -0.72
N ASP A 7 -26.71 18.65 -1.96
CA ASP A 7 -27.51 17.59 -2.56
C ASP A 7 -27.22 16.23 -1.90
N ALA A 8 -28.32 15.60 -1.50
CA ALA A 8 -28.40 14.28 -0.90
C ALA A 8 -28.30 13.16 -1.96
N GLU A 9 -27.64 12.08 -1.53
CA GLU A 9 -28.03 10.67 -1.71
C GLU A 9 -28.79 10.25 -2.98
N THR A 10 -28.16 9.37 -3.77
CA THR A 10 -28.90 8.36 -4.54
C THR A 10 -28.34 6.96 -4.23
N PRO A 11 -29.17 6.03 -3.70
CA PRO A 11 -28.83 4.62 -3.60
C PRO A 11 -29.19 3.93 -4.92
N PHE A 12 -28.18 3.43 -5.64
CA PHE A 12 -28.40 2.55 -6.78
C PHE A 12 -28.76 1.14 -6.29
N ALA A 13 -30.03 0.97 -5.90
CA ALA A 13 -30.67 -0.33 -5.80
C ALA A 13 -30.97 -0.80 -7.24
N PHE A 14 -30.23 -1.81 -7.71
CA PHE A 14 -30.47 -2.43 -9.00
C PHE A 14 -31.36 -3.65 -8.81
N ASP A 15 -32.56 -3.61 -9.40
CA ASP A 15 -33.59 -4.64 -9.29
C ASP A 15 -33.39 -5.70 -10.39
N PRO A 16 -33.03 -6.96 -10.06
CA PRO A 16 -32.54 -7.93 -11.05
C PRO A 16 -33.63 -8.56 -11.94
N LEU A 17 -34.91 -8.19 -11.76
CA LEU A 17 -36.04 -8.86 -12.43
C LEU A 17 -36.73 -8.06 -13.55
N LYS A 18 -36.31 -6.82 -13.85
CA LYS A 18 -36.95 -6.00 -14.91
C LYS A 18 -36.47 -6.23 -16.35
N LEU A 19 -35.81 -7.36 -16.62
CA LEU A 19 -35.35 -7.72 -17.99
C LEU A 19 -36.32 -8.65 -18.75
N PHE A 20 -37.48 -8.97 -18.17
CA PHE A 20 -38.48 -9.84 -18.77
C PHE A 20 -39.86 -9.19 -18.78
N GLU A 21 -40.06 -8.13 -19.57
CA GLU A 21 -41.42 -7.67 -19.85
C GLU A 21 -41.51 -7.01 -21.23
N HIS A 22 -41.75 -7.84 -22.24
CA HIS A 22 -42.59 -7.54 -23.42
C HIS A 22 -42.79 -8.84 -24.20
N ALA A 23 -43.81 -9.61 -23.83
CA ALA A 23 -44.35 -10.69 -24.66
C ALA A 23 -45.85 -10.45 -24.84
N GLY A 24 -46.25 -9.97 -26.02
CA GLY A 24 -47.61 -10.12 -26.51
C GLY A 24 -47.86 -11.58 -26.92
N PRO A 25 -49.11 -12.05 -26.92
CA PRO A 25 -49.41 -13.47 -27.08
C PRO A 25 -49.53 -13.83 -28.55
N SER A 26 -48.54 -14.55 -29.08
CA SER A 26 -48.73 -15.33 -30.30
C SER A 26 -48.10 -16.71 -30.12
N THR A 27 -49.01 -17.67 -30.02
CA THR A 27 -48.85 -19.12 -29.93
C THR A 27 -48.00 -19.65 -31.07
N SER A 28 -46.73 -19.93 -30.80
CA SER A 28 -45.95 -20.94 -31.54
C SER A 28 -44.88 -21.49 -30.60
N LEU A 29 -44.88 -22.81 -30.42
CA LEU A 29 -43.88 -23.55 -29.65
C LEU A 29 -42.46 -23.09 -30.05
N PRO A 30 -41.58 -22.74 -29.09
CA PRO A 30 -40.25 -22.26 -29.43
C PRO A 30 -39.44 -23.38 -30.07
N ASP A 31 -38.93 -23.08 -31.26
CA ASP A 31 -38.01 -23.91 -32.01
C ASP A 31 -36.78 -24.22 -31.14
N ARG A 32 -36.38 -25.50 -31.06
CA ARG A 32 -35.33 -25.99 -30.14
C ARG A 32 -33.93 -25.40 -30.43
N ASN A 33 -33.79 -24.67 -31.53
CA ASN A 33 -32.54 -24.07 -32.01
C ASN A 33 -32.58 -22.54 -32.06
N ASP A 34 -33.34 -21.90 -31.18
CA ASP A 34 -33.33 -20.45 -31.04
C ASP A 34 -31.96 -19.98 -30.50
N HIS A 35 -31.04 -19.64 -31.41
CA HIS A 35 -29.66 -19.21 -31.12
C HIS A 35 -29.56 -17.89 -30.31
N SER A 36 -30.69 -17.25 -30.03
CA SER A 36 -30.84 -16.10 -29.15
C SER A 36 -30.79 -16.47 -27.66
N LEU A 37 -31.05 -17.73 -27.32
CA LEU A 37 -31.10 -18.24 -25.95
C LEU A 37 -29.78 -18.91 -25.56
N LEU A 38 -29.28 -18.58 -24.36
CA LEU A 38 -28.12 -19.24 -23.77
C LEU A 38 -28.47 -20.73 -23.57
N PRO A 39 -27.60 -21.69 -23.96
CA PRO A 39 -27.85 -23.11 -23.72
C PRO A 39 -28.23 -23.39 -22.26
N GLY A 40 -29.27 -24.19 -22.02
CA GLY A 40 -29.83 -24.39 -20.68
C GLY A 40 -28.81 -24.87 -19.64
N ALA A 41 -27.81 -25.66 -20.06
CA ALA A 41 -26.71 -26.07 -19.20
C ALA A 41 -25.85 -24.89 -18.72
N LEU A 42 -25.57 -23.91 -19.57
CA LEU A 42 -24.85 -22.69 -19.18
C LEU A 42 -25.72 -21.76 -18.32
N ALA A 43 -27.03 -21.69 -18.60
CA ALA A 43 -27.95 -20.90 -17.78
C ALA A 43 -27.99 -21.43 -16.35
N ASN A 44 -28.12 -22.75 -16.19
CA ASN A 44 -28.07 -23.43 -14.89
C ASN A 44 -26.71 -23.25 -14.20
N ALA A 45 -25.60 -23.30 -14.94
CA ALA A 45 -24.28 -23.04 -14.40
C ALA A 45 -24.11 -21.59 -13.90
N ILE A 46 -24.71 -20.61 -14.58
CA ILE A 46 -24.71 -19.21 -14.12
C ILE A 46 -25.53 -19.06 -12.84
N VAL A 47 -26.71 -19.65 -12.76
CA VAL A 47 -27.53 -19.64 -11.52
C VAL A 47 -26.74 -20.26 -10.37
N ARG A 48 -26.13 -21.42 -10.61
CA ARG A 48 -25.23 -22.05 -9.63
C ARG A 48 -24.06 -21.18 -9.25
N ALA A 49 -23.49 -20.39 -10.16
CA ALA A 49 -22.41 -19.44 -9.84
C ALA A 49 -22.82 -18.35 -8.83
N TYR A 50 -24.09 -17.99 -8.78
CA TYR A 50 -24.62 -17.03 -7.80
C TYR A 50 -25.08 -17.69 -6.51
N GLU A 51 -25.80 -18.80 -6.60
CA GLU A 51 -26.51 -19.42 -5.45
C GLU A 51 -25.79 -20.63 -4.85
N GLY A 52 -24.95 -21.32 -5.61
CA GLY A 52 -24.42 -22.64 -5.26
C GLY A 52 -23.07 -22.66 -4.53
N PHE A 53 -22.45 -21.50 -4.27
CA PHE A 53 -21.07 -21.41 -3.76
C PHE A 53 -20.97 -20.80 -2.36
N ASP A 54 -22.01 -20.90 -1.54
CA ASP A 54 -22.02 -20.30 -0.20
C ASP A 54 -20.93 -20.87 0.72
N GLU A 55 -20.55 -22.14 0.54
CA GLU A 55 -19.46 -22.78 1.28
C GLU A 55 -18.07 -22.19 0.96
N LEU A 56 -17.89 -21.62 -0.23
CA LEU A 56 -16.61 -21.10 -0.72
C LEU A 56 -16.41 -19.60 -0.43
N ASN A 57 -17.36 -18.95 0.27
CA ASN A 57 -17.29 -17.54 0.69
C ASN A 57 -16.82 -16.58 -0.43
N LEU A 58 -17.32 -16.77 -1.65
CA LEU A 58 -16.96 -15.91 -2.78
C LEU A 58 -17.59 -14.53 -2.65
N THR A 59 -16.79 -13.50 -2.91
CA THR A 59 -17.30 -12.12 -3.01
C THR A 59 -18.27 -11.98 -4.19
N ASP A 60 -19.22 -11.05 -4.09
CA ASP A 60 -20.18 -10.77 -5.17
C ASP A 60 -19.47 -10.46 -6.51
N SER A 61 -18.37 -9.70 -6.45
CA SER A 61 -17.53 -9.42 -7.62
C SER A 61 -16.93 -10.69 -8.24
N ALA A 62 -16.54 -11.68 -7.43
CA ALA A 62 -16.02 -12.96 -7.93
C ALA A 62 -17.11 -13.81 -8.57
N ARG A 63 -18.32 -13.84 -8.01
CA ARG A 63 -19.49 -14.51 -8.60
C ARG A 63 -19.86 -13.91 -9.95
N ARG A 64 -19.89 -12.58 -10.05
CA ARG A 64 -20.15 -11.85 -11.31
C ARG A 64 -19.10 -12.12 -12.38
N VAL A 65 -17.83 -12.16 -12.00
CA VAL A 65 -16.72 -12.52 -12.92
C VAL A 65 -16.84 -13.97 -13.38
N LEU A 66 -17.18 -14.90 -12.48
CA LEU A 66 -17.40 -16.31 -12.82
C LEU A 66 -18.56 -16.48 -13.80
N ALA A 67 -19.70 -15.83 -13.56
CA ALA A 67 -20.85 -15.84 -14.47
C ALA A 67 -20.49 -15.29 -15.87
N CYS A 68 -19.69 -14.22 -15.92
CA CYS A 68 -19.18 -13.68 -17.18
C CYS A 68 -18.27 -14.68 -17.92
N LEU A 69 -17.41 -15.40 -17.20
CA LEU A 69 -16.56 -16.44 -17.78
C LEU A 69 -17.37 -17.64 -18.27
N ILE A 70 -18.44 -18.03 -17.57
CA ILE A 70 -19.32 -19.11 -18.03
C ILE A 70 -20.04 -18.69 -19.32
N ARG A 71 -20.58 -17.47 -19.35
CA ARG A 71 -21.35 -16.96 -20.48
C ARG A 71 -20.54 -16.79 -21.76
N PHE A 72 -19.29 -16.32 -21.65
CA PHE A 72 -18.46 -15.97 -22.82
C PHE A 72 -17.23 -16.84 -23.00
N GLY A 73 -16.87 -17.61 -21.99
CA GLY A 73 -15.63 -18.38 -21.93
C GLY A 73 -15.81 -19.89 -21.99
N LEU A 74 -17.01 -20.44 -21.81
CA LEU A 74 -17.23 -21.88 -21.93
C LEU A 74 -17.83 -22.23 -23.29
N LYS A 75 -17.22 -23.21 -23.95
CA LYS A 75 -17.79 -23.89 -25.11
C LYS A 75 -18.32 -25.25 -24.63
N LEU A 76 -19.61 -25.53 -24.82
CA LEU A 76 -20.18 -26.82 -24.39
C LEU A 76 -19.59 -28.00 -25.17
N SER A 77 -19.09 -27.76 -26.38
CA SER A 77 -18.38 -28.77 -27.16
C SER A 77 -17.10 -29.24 -26.45
N ASP A 78 -16.43 -28.34 -25.73
CA ASP A 78 -15.11 -28.57 -25.15
C ASP A 78 -15.00 -27.91 -23.77
N LEU A 79 -15.51 -28.59 -22.73
CA LEU A 79 -15.52 -28.07 -21.36
C LEU A 79 -14.12 -27.82 -20.78
N ASN A 80 -13.10 -28.55 -21.26
CA ASN A 80 -11.70 -28.38 -20.81
C ASN A 80 -10.91 -27.37 -21.65
N ALA A 81 -11.52 -26.76 -22.68
CA ALA A 81 -10.81 -25.81 -23.52
C ALA A 81 -10.49 -24.54 -22.73
N THR A 82 -9.25 -24.05 -22.87
CA THR A 82 -8.89 -22.75 -22.32
C THR A 82 -9.37 -21.65 -23.25
N THR A 83 -10.05 -20.64 -22.71
CA THR A 83 -10.58 -19.53 -23.51
C THR A 83 -9.72 -18.28 -23.38
N PHE A 84 -9.50 -17.63 -24.52
CA PHE A 84 -8.76 -16.40 -24.63
C PHE A 84 -9.71 -15.23 -24.35
N ILE A 85 -9.67 -14.68 -23.14
CA ILE A 85 -10.43 -13.49 -22.80
C ILE A 85 -9.47 -12.43 -22.25
N LYS A 86 -9.40 -11.28 -22.93
CA LYS A 86 -8.65 -10.13 -22.42
C LYS A 86 -9.30 -9.62 -21.15
N LYS A 87 -8.49 -9.28 -20.15
CA LYS A 87 -8.97 -8.78 -18.85
C LYS A 87 -9.74 -7.46 -19.00
N SER A 88 -9.32 -6.59 -19.93
CA SER A 88 -10.03 -5.38 -20.29
C SER A 88 -11.43 -5.65 -20.85
N THR A 89 -11.61 -6.76 -21.58
CA THR A 89 -12.92 -7.18 -22.08
C THR A 89 -13.85 -7.59 -20.94
N ILE A 90 -13.35 -8.33 -19.94
CA ILE A 90 -14.14 -8.71 -18.75
C ILE A 90 -14.54 -7.44 -17.98
N ALA A 91 -13.59 -6.54 -17.74
CA ALA A 91 -13.84 -5.26 -17.06
C ALA A 91 -14.91 -4.43 -17.79
N LYS A 92 -14.80 -4.30 -19.12
CA LYS A 92 -15.77 -3.57 -19.94
C LYS A 92 -17.16 -4.22 -19.93
N LYS A 93 -17.24 -5.56 -19.95
CA LYS A 93 -18.52 -6.29 -19.92
C LYS A 93 -19.23 -6.19 -18.58
N LEU A 94 -18.48 -6.08 -17.48
CA LEU A 94 -19.03 -5.98 -16.13
C LEU A 94 -19.20 -4.55 -15.63
N GLY A 95 -18.57 -3.57 -16.28
CA GLY A 95 -18.53 -2.17 -15.81
C GLY A 95 -17.69 -1.99 -14.54
N ILE A 96 -16.72 -2.87 -14.30
CA ILE A 96 -15.93 -2.90 -13.07
C ILE A 96 -14.47 -2.51 -13.36
N ASN A 97 -13.80 -1.86 -12.40
CA ASN A 97 -12.37 -1.55 -12.49
C ASN A 97 -11.55 -2.83 -12.78
N PRO A 98 -10.61 -2.80 -13.75
CA PRO A 98 -9.71 -3.90 -14.03
C PRO A 98 -9.02 -4.49 -12.78
N ALA A 99 -8.64 -3.67 -11.81
CA ALA A 99 -8.01 -4.12 -10.56
C ALA A 99 -8.93 -5.06 -9.75
N THR A 100 -10.22 -4.79 -9.70
CA THR A 100 -11.22 -5.65 -9.03
C THR A 100 -11.38 -6.97 -9.78
N VAL A 101 -11.30 -6.96 -11.11
CA VAL A 101 -11.29 -8.19 -11.92
C VAL A 101 -10.06 -9.05 -11.59
N TYR A 102 -8.88 -8.45 -11.38
CA TYR A 102 -7.69 -9.20 -10.97
C TYR A 102 -7.88 -9.89 -9.62
N ARG A 103 -8.42 -9.17 -8.62
CA ARG A 103 -8.72 -9.72 -7.28
C ARG A 103 -9.76 -10.83 -7.35
N ALA A 104 -10.84 -10.63 -8.10
CA ALA A 104 -11.88 -11.64 -8.31
C ALA A 104 -11.33 -12.93 -8.94
N LEU A 105 -10.48 -12.81 -9.97
CA LEU A 105 -9.85 -13.97 -10.60
C LEU A 105 -8.88 -14.70 -9.65
N GLU A 106 -8.21 -13.98 -8.73
CA GLU A 106 -7.35 -14.58 -7.71
C GLU A 106 -8.15 -15.39 -6.70
N VAL A 107 -9.28 -14.87 -6.23
CA VAL A 107 -10.20 -15.62 -5.36
C VAL A 107 -10.69 -16.90 -6.05
N LEU A 108 -11.08 -16.82 -7.33
CA LEU A 108 -11.54 -17.98 -8.11
C LEU A 108 -10.45 -19.04 -8.33
N GLU A 109 -9.19 -18.63 -8.45
CA GLU A 109 -8.05 -19.53 -8.59
C GLU A 109 -7.69 -20.19 -7.26
N VAL A 110 -7.70 -19.44 -6.16
CA VAL A 110 -7.51 -19.99 -4.80
C VAL A 110 -8.60 -21.00 -4.45
N ALA A 111 -9.84 -20.74 -4.88
CA ALA A 111 -10.97 -21.66 -4.76
C ALA A 111 -10.87 -22.89 -5.69
N ASN A 112 -9.81 -23.02 -6.49
CA ASN A 112 -9.60 -24.07 -7.47
C ASN A 112 -10.74 -24.22 -8.49
N ILE A 113 -11.50 -23.16 -8.80
CA ILE A 113 -12.58 -23.20 -9.80
C ILE A 113 -12.01 -22.99 -11.20
N ILE A 114 -11.02 -22.11 -11.31
CA ILE A 114 -10.32 -21.78 -12.56
C ILE A 114 -8.82 -21.99 -12.42
N TYR A 115 -8.14 -22.18 -13.54
CA TYR A 115 -6.69 -22.09 -13.62
C TYR A 115 -6.29 -21.08 -14.70
N ARG A 116 -5.16 -20.41 -14.49
CA ARG A 116 -4.60 -19.44 -15.43
C ARG A 116 -3.27 -19.98 -15.95
N ASN A 117 -3.14 -20.12 -17.28
CA ASN A 117 -1.85 -20.49 -17.85
C ASN A 117 -1.02 -19.21 -18.11
N THR A 118 0.21 -19.18 -17.60
CA THR A 118 1.12 -18.06 -17.80
C THR A 118 1.71 -18.09 -19.20
N GLN A 119 1.72 -16.93 -19.86
CA GLN A 119 2.14 -16.75 -21.25
C GLN A 119 3.59 -17.15 -21.55
N PRO A 120 3.88 -17.64 -22.77
CA PRO A 120 5.15 -17.37 -23.42
C PRO A 120 5.21 -15.91 -23.88
N SER A 121 6.33 -15.25 -23.57
CA SER A 121 6.72 -13.82 -23.63
C SER A 121 6.20 -12.86 -24.74
N VAL A 122 5.45 -13.29 -25.75
CA VAL A 122 5.27 -12.53 -27.00
C VAL A 122 3.91 -11.81 -27.11
N MET A 123 2.89 -12.22 -26.36
CA MET A 123 1.59 -11.53 -26.36
C MET A 123 0.98 -11.49 -24.97
N ALA A 124 0.62 -10.29 -24.49
CA ALA A 124 -0.02 -10.02 -23.19
C ALA A 124 -1.48 -10.54 -23.09
N ILE A 125 -1.75 -11.77 -23.54
CA ILE A 125 -3.05 -12.43 -23.52
C ILE A 125 -2.96 -13.70 -22.67
N GLY A 126 -3.54 -13.70 -21.47
CA GLY A 126 -3.57 -14.89 -20.59
C GLY A 126 -4.75 -15.79 -20.94
N THR A 127 -4.53 -17.10 -21.00
CA THR A 127 -5.62 -18.07 -21.17
C THR A 127 -6.21 -18.46 -19.81
N ILE A 128 -7.52 -18.57 -19.76
CA ILE A 128 -8.27 -18.98 -18.56
C ILE A 128 -8.98 -20.28 -18.89
N GLY A 129 -8.81 -21.31 -18.05
CA GLY A 129 -9.51 -22.58 -18.15
C GLY A 129 -10.24 -22.90 -16.85
N PHE A 130 -11.25 -23.78 -16.94
CA PHE A 130 -11.97 -24.29 -15.78
C PHE A 130 -11.35 -25.60 -15.30
N THR A 131 -11.18 -25.75 -13.99
CA THR A 131 -10.72 -27.02 -13.43
C THR A 131 -11.85 -28.06 -13.49
N ARG A 132 -11.50 -29.34 -13.39
CA ARG A 132 -12.51 -30.42 -13.26
C ARG A 132 -13.41 -30.22 -12.03
N TYR A 133 -12.85 -29.71 -10.94
CA TYR A 133 -13.59 -29.36 -9.73
C TYR A 133 -14.61 -28.25 -9.99
N GLY A 134 -14.19 -27.15 -10.63
CA GLY A 134 -15.07 -26.04 -10.98
C GLY A 134 -16.20 -26.46 -11.93
N LEU A 135 -15.90 -27.27 -12.96
CA LEU A 135 -16.92 -27.77 -13.90
C LEU A 135 -17.96 -28.67 -13.22
N ALA A 136 -17.54 -29.50 -12.27
CA ALA A 136 -18.45 -30.35 -11.53
C ALA A 136 -19.35 -29.55 -10.58
N LEU A 137 -18.78 -28.54 -9.92
CA LEU A 137 -19.54 -27.65 -9.04
C LEU A 137 -20.59 -26.84 -9.83
N LEU A 138 -20.24 -26.43 -11.05
CA LEU A 138 -21.16 -25.80 -12.00
C LEU A 138 -22.21 -26.75 -12.59
N GLY A 139 -22.14 -28.05 -12.29
CA GLY A 139 -23.07 -29.07 -12.80
C GLY A 139 -22.88 -29.39 -14.28
N LEU A 140 -21.72 -29.03 -14.86
CA LEU A 140 -21.39 -29.26 -16.27
C LEU A 140 -20.59 -30.55 -16.51
N ALA A 141 -19.99 -31.12 -15.46
CA ALA A 141 -19.27 -32.38 -15.51
C ALA A 141 -19.76 -33.32 -14.39
N SER A 142 -19.70 -34.63 -14.63
CA SER A 142 -19.95 -35.64 -13.59
C SER A 142 -18.99 -35.43 -12.42
N SER A 143 -19.54 -35.43 -11.21
CA SER A 143 -18.82 -35.18 -9.95
C SER A 143 -17.50 -35.93 -9.88
N PRO A 144 -16.35 -35.28 -9.58
CA PRO A 144 -15.15 -35.99 -9.21
C PRO A 144 -15.40 -36.60 -7.83
N THR A 145 -15.46 -37.93 -7.78
CA THR A 145 -15.34 -38.67 -6.53
C THR A 145 -14.11 -38.13 -5.78
N SER A 146 -14.34 -37.69 -4.53
CA SER A 146 -13.34 -37.09 -3.64
C SER A 146 -12.01 -37.87 -3.63
N PRO A 147 -10.84 -37.20 -3.68
CA PRO A 147 -9.56 -37.86 -3.47
C PRO A 147 -9.37 -38.14 -1.97
N GLN A 148 -9.96 -39.22 -1.48
CA GLN A 148 -9.57 -39.79 -0.19
C GLN A 148 -8.19 -40.44 -0.31
N LYS A 149 -7.23 -39.88 0.42
CA LYS A 149 -6.08 -40.62 0.92
C LYS A 149 -6.60 -41.71 1.87
N THR A 150 -6.39 -42.98 1.54
CA THR A 150 -5.84 -44.00 2.46
C THR A 150 -5.53 -45.30 1.70
N SER A 151 -4.39 -45.86 2.07
CA SER A 151 -3.74 -47.11 1.70
C SER A 151 -4.56 -48.38 1.94
N VAL A 152 -4.54 -49.34 1.00
CA VAL A 152 -4.49 -50.79 1.29
C VAL A 152 -3.74 -51.52 0.16
N THR A 153 -2.75 -52.30 0.59
CA THR A 153 -1.96 -53.30 -0.15
C THR A 153 -2.78 -54.59 -0.31
N THR A 154 -2.77 -55.24 -1.48
CA THR A 154 -2.54 -56.71 -1.68
C THR A 154 -2.66 -57.11 -3.16
N ASP A 155 -1.52 -57.60 -3.68
CA ASP A 155 -1.25 -58.77 -4.55
C ASP A 155 -2.12 -59.17 -5.77
N ARG A 156 -1.41 -59.22 -6.93
CA ARG A 156 -1.31 -60.28 -7.99
C ARG A 156 -2.57 -60.62 -8.82
N SER A 157 -2.55 -60.75 -10.16
CA SER A 157 -1.51 -61.09 -11.14
C SER A 157 -1.86 -60.60 -12.56
N ASP A 158 -0.81 -60.50 -13.40
CA ASP A 158 -0.73 -60.68 -14.87
C ASP A 158 -1.81 -60.08 -15.78
N ASP A 159 -1.45 -59.00 -16.50
CA ASP A 159 -1.51 -59.02 -17.97
C ASP A 159 -0.72 -57.87 -18.64
N ILE A 160 0.18 -58.26 -19.55
CA ILE A 160 0.78 -57.52 -20.68
C ILE A 160 1.41 -56.13 -20.43
N ALA A 161 2.74 -56.11 -20.57
CA ALA A 161 3.58 -54.91 -20.64
C ALA A 161 3.12 -53.94 -21.75
N ARG A 162 2.64 -52.76 -21.37
CA ARG A 162 2.51 -51.61 -22.28
C ARG A 162 3.87 -50.94 -22.43
N VAL A 163 4.40 -51.07 -23.64
CA VAL A 163 5.50 -50.34 -24.26
C VAL A 163 5.75 -48.97 -23.60
N GLN A 164 6.88 -48.88 -22.88
CA GLN A 164 7.44 -47.61 -22.44
C GLN A 164 7.79 -46.78 -23.68
N TYR A 165 7.04 -45.71 -23.91
CA TYR A 165 7.53 -44.63 -24.76
C TYR A 165 8.76 -44.03 -24.08
N VAL A 166 9.92 -44.38 -24.63
CA VAL A 166 11.20 -43.72 -24.40
C VAL A 166 11.14 -42.35 -25.07
N ASN A 167 10.42 -41.43 -24.42
CA ASN A 167 10.72 -40.01 -24.52
C ASN A 167 10.49 -39.42 -23.13
N SER A 168 11.41 -39.74 -22.22
CA SER A 168 11.61 -38.96 -21.00
C SER A 168 12.23 -37.63 -21.44
N GLU A 169 11.39 -36.74 -21.98
CA GLU A 169 11.76 -35.34 -22.06
C GLU A 169 12.20 -34.92 -20.65
N PRO A 170 13.36 -34.26 -20.51
CA PRO A 170 13.88 -33.94 -19.19
C PRO A 170 12.79 -33.17 -18.46
N LYS A 171 12.44 -33.62 -17.24
CA LYS A 171 11.74 -32.81 -16.24
C LYS A 171 12.56 -31.53 -16.08
N GLN A 172 12.33 -30.56 -16.95
CA GLN A 172 12.88 -29.23 -16.81
C GLN A 172 12.30 -28.73 -15.52
N SER A 173 13.21 -28.61 -14.57
CA SER A 173 12.95 -28.00 -13.28
C SER A 173 12.11 -26.75 -13.52
N PHE A 174 11.01 -26.65 -12.80
CA PHE A 174 10.28 -25.40 -12.59
C PHE A 174 11.22 -24.41 -11.89
N SER A 175 12.23 -23.93 -12.60
CA SER A 175 12.88 -22.66 -12.38
C SER A 175 11.89 -21.61 -12.83
N LYS A 176 10.77 -21.53 -12.10
CA LYS A 176 9.93 -20.35 -12.02
C LYS A 176 10.88 -19.18 -11.96
N ARG A 177 10.70 -18.23 -12.88
CA ARG A 177 11.20 -16.87 -12.78
C ARG A 177 10.63 -16.26 -11.49
N GLN A 178 11.18 -16.68 -10.35
CA GLN A 178 11.23 -15.87 -9.15
C GLN A 178 11.93 -14.58 -9.58
N PRO A 179 11.48 -13.41 -9.14
CA PRO A 179 12.21 -12.18 -9.39
C PRO A 179 13.68 -12.42 -9.06
N LYS A 180 14.56 -12.23 -10.05
CA LYS A 180 16.01 -12.33 -9.87
C LYS A 180 16.36 -11.30 -8.80
N GLY A 181 16.60 -11.75 -7.56
CA GLY A 181 16.89 -10.88 -6.42
C GLY A 181 16.30 -11.32 -5.07
N LEU A 182 15.33 -12.24 -5.02
CA LEU A 182 14.70 -12.59 -3.73
C LEU A 182 15.46 -13.65 -2.91
N PHE A 183 16.24 -14.50 -3.57
CA PHE A 183 17.07 -15.52 -2.91
C PHE A 183 18.50 -15.48 -3.43
N GLU A 184 19.45 -15.37 -2.52
CA GLU A 184 20.88 -15.41 -2.78
C GLU A 184 21.45 -16.79 -2.41
N ARG A 185 22.44 -17.27 -3.17
CA ARG A 185 23.17 -18.50 -2.82
C ARG A 185 24.36 -18.14 -1.97
N ILE A 186 24.28 -18.37 -0.67
CA ILE A 186 25.36 -18.11 0.27
C ILE A 186 25.83 -19.44 0.86
N LYS A 187 27.12 -19.75 0.71
CA LYS A 187 27.76 -20.99 1.21
C LYS A 187 27.00 -22.28 0.79
N GLY A 188 26.54 -22.32 -0.47
CA GLY A 188 25.85 -23.49 -1.04
C GLY A 188 24.36 -23.62 -0.71
N VAL A 189 23.81 -22.74 0.14
CA VAL A 189 22.38 -22.73 0.52
C VAL A 189 21.67 -21.54 -0.13
N ARG A 190 20.43 -21.75 -0.61
CA ARG A 190 19.57 -20.65 -1.10
C ARG A 190 18.85 -20.00 0.08
N LEU A 191 19.16 -18.74 0.37
CA LEU A 191 18.56 -17.97 1.46
C LEU A 191 17.88 -16.70 0.93
N PRO A 192 16.81 -16.21 1.55
CA PRO A 192 16.25 -14.90 1.20
C PRO A 192 17.31 -13.78 1.30
N HIS A 193 17.30 -12.84 0.36
CA HIS A 193 18.26 -11.73 0.32
C HIS A 193 18.29 -10.93 1.64
N ASP A 194 17.13 -10.66 2.24
CA ASP A 194 17.00 -9.93 3.52
C ASP A 194 17.69 -10.62 4.71
N LEU A 195 17.92 -11.93 4.60
CA LEU A 195 18.60 -12.75 5.62
C LEU A 195 20.04 -13.07 5.24
N GLY A 196 20.49 -12.70 4.03
CA GLY A 196 21.80 -13.05 3.53
C GLY A 196 22.93 -12.43 4.36
N TRP A 197 22.75 -11.18 4.80
CA TRP A 197 23.72 -10.46 5.61
C TRP A 197 24.02 -11.14 6.96
N LEU A 198 23.06 -11.86 7.56
CA LEU A 198 23.30 -12.63 8.80
C LEU A 198 24.37 -13.71 8.62
N VAL A 199 24.48 -14.26 7.42
CA VAL A 199 25.44 -15.32 7.07
C VAL A 199 26.76 -14.73 6.59
N THR A 200 26.69 -13.61 5.87
CA THR A 200 27.87 -12.84 5.42
C THR A 200 28.65 -12.27 6.61
N ASP A 201 27.95 -11.71 7.59
CA ASP A 201 28.54 -11.14 8.82
C ASP A 201 28.96 -12.23 9.83
N GLY A 202 28.78 -13.51 9.49
CA GLY A 202 29.18 -14.64 10.33
C GLY A 202 28.36 -14.82 11.62
N LEU A 203 27.24 -14.09 11.76
CA LEU A 203 26.40 -14.14 12.95
C LEU A 203 25.69 -15.50 13.10
N VAL A 204 25.20 -16.06 11.99
CA VAL A 204 24.47 -17.33 12.01
C VAL A 204 24.92 -18.23 10.86
N THR A 205 24.98 -19.54 11.12
CA THR A 205 25.26 -20.53 10.05
C THR A 205 24.09 -20.60 9.06
N PRO A 206 24.32 -20.89 7.77
CA PRO A 206 23.25 -21.01 6.78
C PRO A 206 22.15 -21.99 7.21
N PHE A 207 22.54 -23.13 7.79
CA PHE A 207 21.62 -24.12 8.34
C PHE A 207 20.87 -23.62 9.57
N GLY A 208 21.52 -22.81 10.41
CA GLY A 208 20.88 -22.12 11.54
C GLY A 208 19.77 -21.19 11.07
N VAL A 209 20.01 -20.40 10.02
CA VAL A 209 18.98 -19.55 9.41
C VAL A 209 17.80 -20.38 8.91
N CYS A 210 18.05 -21.48 8.19
CA CYS A 210 17.00 -22.40 7.74
C CYS A 210 16.17 -22.98 8.91
N SER A 211 16.83 -23.34 10.02
CA SER A 211 16.17 -23.83 11.23
C SER A 211 15.30 -22.75 11.88
N LEU A 212 15.79 -21.52 11.97
CA LEU A 212 15.02 -20.38 12.48
C LEU A 212 13.81 -20.06 11.59
N MET A 213 13.96 -20.14 10.27
CA MET A 213 12.83 -19.95 9.33
C MET A 213 11.75 -21.01 9.55
N ALA A 214 12.14 -22.27 9.75
CA ALA A 214 11.20 -23.35 10.04
C ALA A 214 10.48 -23.15 11.39
N GLN A 215 11.20 -22.68 12.42
CA GLN A 215 10.62 -22.39 13.73
C GLN A 215 9.66 -21.19 13.68
N ALA A 216 10.05 -20.10 13.00
CA ALA A 216 9.21 -18.93 12.81
C ALA A 216 7.89 -19.30 12.11
N ARG A 217 7.96 -20.11 11.04
CA ARG A 217 6.77 -20.58 10.32
C ARG A 217 5.82 -21.40 11.20
N ARG A 218 6.34 -22.25 12.10
CA ARG A 218 5.51 -23.01 13.06
C ARG A 218 4.79 -22.10 14.05
N LYS A 219 5.37 -20.94 14.36
CA LYS A 219 4.81 -19.93 15.27
C LYS A 219 3.97 -18.88 14.55
N GLY A 220 3.84 -18.94 13.22
CA GLY A 220 3.06 -17.98 12.43
C GLY A 220 3.80 -16.67 12.12
N HIS A 221 5.09 -16.56 12.42
CA HIS A 221 5.89 -15.36 12.15
C HIS A 221 6.78 -15.54 10.91
N LYS A 222 7.13 -14.43 10.24
CA LYS A 222 8.19 -14.41 9.22
C LYS A 222 9.50 -14.00 9.85
N LEU A 223 10.56 -14.77 9.61
CA LEU A 223 11.89 -14.48 10.16
C LEU A 223 12.44 -13.13 9.69
N SER A 224 12.15 -12.69 8.45
CA SER A 224 12.56 -11.36 7.95
C SER A 224 12.08 -10.25 8.87
N ASP A 225 10.81 -10.27 9.29
CA ASP A 225 10.22 -9.18 10.09
C ASP A 225 10.89 -9.11 11.47
N VAL A 226 11.13 -10.27 12.09
CA VAL A 226 11.83 -10.35 13.38
C VAL A 226 13.27 -9.84 13.26
N VAL A 227 13.96 -10.22 12.20
CA VAL A 227 15.36 -9.81 11.97
C VAL A 227 15.45 -8.32 11.65
N GLU A 228 14.50 -7.76 10.89
CA GLU A 228 14.44 -6.34 10.59
C GLU A 228 14.26 -5.50 11.87
N TYR A 229 13.34 -5.90 12.75
CA TYR A 229 13.10 -5.24 14.04
C TYR A 229 14.36 -5.20 14.91
N VAL A 230 15.12 -6.29 14.91
CA VAL A 230 16.27 -6.50 15.80
C VAL A 230 17.60 -6.17 15.11
N SER A 231 17.56 -5.73 13.85
CA SER A 231 18.74 -5.51 13.00
C SER A 231 19.76 -4.54 13.61
N THR A 232 19.28 -3.48 14.27
CA THR A 232 20.12 -2.49 14.95
C THR A 232 20.87 -3.09 16.14
N GLN A 233 20.21 -3.95 16.91
CA GLN A 233 20.80 -4.62 18.08
C GLN A 233 21.83 -5.67 17.65
N LEU A 234 21.54 -6.42 16.58
CA LEU A 234 22.47 -7.40 16.00
C LEU A 234 23.73 -6.71 15.44
N LYS A 235 23.55 -5.59 14.72
CA LYS A 235 24.67 -4.80 14.18
C LYS A 235 25.48 -4.09 15.27
N SER A 236 24.85 -3.73 16.40
CA SER A 236 25.55 -3.11 17.53
C SER A 236 26.47 -4.06 18.30
N GLY A 237 26.50 -5.37 17.96
CA GLY A 237 27.39 -6.36 18.58
C GLY A 237 27.07 -6.69 20.04
N LYS A 238 25.97 -6.17 20.59
CA LYS A 238 25.57 -6.40 21.99
C LYS A 238 25.17 -7.85 22.29
N THR A 239 24.90 -8.65 21.27
CA THR A 239 24.42 -10.03 21.43
C THR A 239 25.56 -11.04 21.32
N ARG A 240 25.91 -11.70 22.44
CA ARG A 240 26.95 -12.74 22.51
C ARG A 240 26.61 -14.00 21.70
N ASN A 241 25.33 -14.33 21.54
CA ASN A 241 24.86 -15.44 20.72
C ASN A 241 23.59 -15.05 19.95
N PRO A 242 23.72 -14.57 18.69
CA PRO A 242 22.59 -14.07 17.91
C PRO A 242 21.59 -15.18 17.55
N PHE A 243 22.03 -16.43 17.39
CA PHE A 243 21.13 -17.56 17.10
C PHE A 243 20.20 -17.86 18.27
N ALA A 244 20.76 -17.98 19.49
CA ALA A 244 19.96 -18.24 20.69
C ALA A 244 18.99 -17.09 20.98
N TYR A 245 19.45 -15.86 20.77
CA TYR A 245 18.63 -14.66 20.95
C TYR A 245 17.44 -14.61 19.98
N LEU A 246 17.67 -14.83 18.68
CA LEU A 246 16.60 -14.92 17.68
C LEU A 246 15.61 -16.05 18.01
N ARG A 247 16.11 -17.18 18.50
CA ARG A 247 15.25 -18.28 18.93
C ARG A 247 14.36 -17.91 20.13
N ALA A 248 14.89 -17.16 21.10
CA ALA A 248 14.11 -16.67 22.23
C ALA A 248 13.03 -15.66 21.78
N LEU A 249 13.39 -14.73 20.88
CA LEU A 249 12.44 -13.78 20.27
C LEU A 249 11.26 -14.46 19.58
N LEU A 250 11.51 -15.59 18.89
CA LEU A 250 10.47 -16.39 18.22
C LEU A 250 9.55 -17.15 19.20
N GLN A 251 9.88 -17.23 20.49
CA GLN A 251 8.99 -17.83 21.49
C GLN A 251 7.90 -16.86 21.98
N HIS A 252 8.15 -15.55 21.86
CA HIS A 252 7.19 -14.53 22.24
C HIS A 252 6.10 -14.36 21.18
N THR A 253 4.86 -14.11 21.62
CA THR A 253 3.66 -13.99 20.76
C THR A 253 3.48 -12.57 20.21
N VAL A 254 4.58 -11.89 19.90
CA VAL A 254 4.56 -10.50 19.44
C VAL A 254 4.42 -10.44 17.93
N ASP A 255 3.56 -9.56 17.43
CA ASP A 255 3.46 -9.31 15.99
C ASP A 255 4.54 -8.31 15.54
N TYR A 256 5.66 -8.84 15.05
CA TYR A 256 6.76 -8.01 14.58
C TYR A 256 6.46 -7.29 13.25
N ALA A 257 5.46 -7.75 12.49
CA ALA A 257 5.08 -7.09 11.24
C ALA A 257 4.42 -5.74 11.50
N SER A 258 3.54 -5.65 12.51
CA SER A 258 2.90 -4.39 12.90
C SER A 258 3.92 -3.40 13.47
N LEU A 259 4.83 -3.86 14.34
CA LEU A 259 5.89 -3.02 14.92
C LEU A 259 6.82 -2.42 13.86
N ASN A 260 7.20 -3.21 12.85
CA ASN A 260 8.02 -2.70 11.75
C ASN A 260 7.25 -1.71 10.88
N MET A 261 5.97 -1.96 10.63
CA MET A 261 5.12 -1.04 9.86
C MET A 261 4.99 0.30 10.60
N GLU A 262 4.68 0.27 11.88
CA GLU A 262 4.58 1.47 12.72
C GLU A 262 5.91 2.24 12.73
N SER A 263 7.03 1.54 12.98
CA SER A 263 8.37 2.15 12.97
C SER A 263 8.69 2.80 11.62
N LYS A 264 8.35 2.15 10.51
CA LYS A 264 8.53 2.70 9.16
C LYS A 264 7.66 3.93 8.93
N THR A 265 6.39 3.90 9.35
CA THR A 265 5.49 5.06 9.20
C THR A 265 5.99 6.28 9.98
N ILE A 266 6.46 6.08 11.22
CA ILE A 266 7.04 7.15 12.04
C ILE A 266 8.30 7.70 11.39
N ALA A 267 9.19 6.83 10.91
CA ALA A 267 10.41 7.24 10.23
C ALA A 267 10.12 8.01 8.93
N MET A 268 9.14 7.57 8.13
CA MET A 268 8.71 8.28 6.92
C MET A 268 8.11 9.65 7.25
N ALA A 269 7.20 9.74 8.22
CA ALA A 269 6.62 11.02 8.65
C ALA A 269 7.67 11.97 9.24
N ALA A 270 8.72 11.46 9.89
CA ALA A 270 9.84 12.26 10.35
C ALA A 270 10.72 12.76 9.18
N ALA A 271 10.99 11.90 8.20
CA ALA A 271 11.76 12.25 7.01
C ALA A 271 11.02 13.28 6.13
N GLU A 272 9.71 13.14 5.96
CA GLU A 272 8.87 14.12 5.25
C GLU A 272 8.90 15.48 5.95
N ARG A 273 8.74 15.52 7.28
CA ARG A 273 8.86 16.77 8.05
C ARG A 273 10.25 17.40 7.94
N ALA A 274 11.31 16.60 7.97
CA ALA A 274 12.68 17.09 7.79
C ALA A 274 12.90 17.69 6.40
N ASN A 275 12.38 17.03 5.35
CA ASN A 275 12.46 17.51 3.98
C ASN A 275 11.66 18.81 3.81
N GLN A 276 10.44 18.88 4.35
CA GLN A 276 9.61 20.10 4.35
C GLN A 276 10.35 21.24 5.04
N ALA A 277 10.85 21.04 6.26
CA ALA A 277 11.61 22.05 6.99
C ALA A 277 12.86 22.50 6.21
N ALA A 278 13.56 21.60 5.53
CA ALA A 278 14.70 21.95 4.68
C ALA A 278 14.29 22.79 3.47
N THR A 279 13.17 22.46 2.80
CA THR A 279 12.65 23.24 1.67
C THR A 279 12.19 24.63 2.10
N GLU A 280 11.50 24.74 3.24
CA GLU A 280 11.07 26.01 3.82
C GLU A 280 12.29 26.87 4.16
N GLN A 281 13.30 26.31 4.84
CA GLN A 281 14.53 27.03 5.16
C GLN A 281 15.26 27.53 3.91
N ALA A 282 15.29 26.73 2.83
CA ALA A 282 15.89 27.14 1.57
C ALA A 282 15.14 28.33 0.93
N LEU A 283 13.81 28.34 0.96
CA LEU A 283 13.00 29.47 0.46
C LEU A 283 13.21 30.73 1.31
N VAL A 284 13.23 30.58 2.64
CA VAL A 284 13.47 31.70 3.55
C VAL A 284 14.86 32.30 3.34
N GLN A 285 15.89 31.49 3.11
CA GLN A 285 17.23 31.99 2.79
C GLN A 285 17.26 32.79 1.48
N LYS A 286 16.55 32.33 0.45
CA LYS A 286 16.44 33.06 -0.83
C LYS A 286 15.75 34.41 -0.65
N VAL A 287 14.66 34.47 0.12
CA VAL A 287 13.95 35.74 0.37
C VAL A 287 14.73 36.67 1.28
N ARG A 288 15.46 36.16 2.27
CA ARG A 288 16.36 36.99 3.08
C ARG A 288 17.43 37.70 2.25
N ALA A 289 17.89 37.13 1.15
CA ALA A 289 18.79 37.82 0.22
C ALA A 289 18.15 39.03 -0.49
N LEU A 290 16.82 39.15 -0.43
CA LEU A 290 16.02 40.25 -0.97
C LEU A 290 15.53 41.22 0.13
N ALA A 291 16.10 41.13 1.35
CA ALA A 291 15.77 42.03 2.45
C ALA A 291 15.90 43.51 2.04
N GLY A 292 14.95 44.32 2.49
CA GLY A 292 14.84 45.74 2.15
C GLY A 292 14.18 46.03 0.80
N LYS A 293 13.85 45.02 -0.02
CA LYS A 293 13.11 45.20 -1.28
C LYS A 293 11.60 45.08 -1.04
N SER A 294 10.85 45.85 -1.82
CA SER A 294 9.38 45.80 -1.82
C SER A 294 8.87 45.25 -3.14
N PHE A 295 7.81 44.45 -3.07
CA PHE A 295 7.21 43.76 -4.19
C PHE A 295 5.70 44.01 -4.19
N ARG A 296 5.11 44.24 -5.37
CA ARG A 296 3.66 44.46 -5.53
C ARG A 296 2.99 43.14 -5.86
N GLY A 297 2.02 42.77 -5.03
CA GLY A 297 1.19 41.58 -5.22
C GLY A 297 -0.29 41.96 -5.14
N GLY A 298 -0.91 42.18 -6.30
CA GLY A 298 -2.25 42.77 -6.38
C GLY A 298 -2.24 44.24 -5.92
N ASP A 299 -3.17 44.59 -5.04
CA ASP A 299 -3.28 45.94 -4.44
C ASP A 299 -2.39 46.15 -3.21
N ASP A 300 -1.70 45.10 -2.77
CA ASP A 300 -0.88 45.11 -1.56
C ASP A 300 0.62 45.21 -1.90
N ILE A 301 1.34 45.99 -1.09
CA ILE A 301 2.80 46.08 -1.17
C ILE A 301 3.41 45.21 -0.05
N TRP A 302 4.27 44.27 -0.45
CA TRP A 302 4.98 43.37 0.43
C TRP A 302 6.44 43.79 0.54
N THR A 303 6.87 44.18 1.74
CA THR A 303 8.27 44.53 2.03
C THR A 303 8.94 43.38 2.78
N VAL A 304 10.12 42.98 2.32
CA VAL A 304 10.92 41.94 2.95
C VAL A 304 11.76 42.52 4.08
N GLU A 305 11.53 42.08 5.32
CA GLU A 305 12.33 42.40 6.50
C GLU A 305 13.14 41.18 6.97
N ASP A 306 14.09 41.34 7.89
CA ASP A 306 14.99 40.25 8.33
C ASP A 306 14.28 39.08 9.03
N VAL A 307 13.13 39.36 9.64
CA VAL A 307 12.35 38.44 10.48
C VAL A 307 11.00 38.04 9.88
N GLY A 308 10.57 38.67 8.79
CA GLY A 308 9.27 38.38 8.19
C GLY A 308 8.94 39.27 6.99
N LEU A 309 7.70 39.16 6.55
CA LEU A 309 7.14 39.99 5.49
C LEU A 309 6.17 40.99 6.10
N VAL A 310 6.31 42.26 5.71
CA VAL A 310 5.36 43.31 6.06
C VAL A 310 4.47 43.57 4.86
N LYS A 311 3.17 43.40 5.06
CA LYS A 311 2.13 43.72 4.10
C LYS A 311 1.61 45.12 4.40
N VAL A 312 1.60 46.00 3.41
CA VAL A 312 0.95 47.31 3.48
C VAL A 312 -0.20 47.32 2.48
N GLY A 313 -1.42 47.42 3.00
CA GLY A 313 -2.62 47.49 2.16
C GLY A 313 -2.91 48.90 1.63
N PRO A 314 -3.87 49.05 0.70
CA PRO A 314 -4.21 50.34 0.06
C PRO A 314 -4.67 51.41 1.06
N ASN A 315 -5.13 50.99 2.25
CA ASN A 315 -5.62 51.86 3.32
C ASN A 315 -4.49 52.36 4.24
N GLY A 316 -3.23 52.04 3.93
CA GLY A 316 -2.05 52.34 4.76
C GLY A 316 -1.91 51.46 6.01
N GLN A 317 -2.79 50.47 6.20
CA GLN A 317 -2.67 49.51 7.30
C GLN A 317 -1.52 48.54 7.01
N SER A 318 -0.66 48.35 8.01
CA SER A 318 0.47 47.42 7.94
C SER A 318 0.26 46.21 8.83
N SER A 319 0.57 45.02 8.32
CA SER A 319 0.58 43.77 9.09
C SER A 319 1.89 43.03 8.86
N SER A 320 2.45 42.45 9.92
CA SER A 320 3.69 41.67 9.86
C SER A 320 3.38 40.19 9.95
N THR A 321 3.89 39.41 9.00
CA THR A 321 3.71 37.95 8.96
C THR A 321 5.08 37.26 9.03
N PRO A 322 5.30 36.32 9.96
CA PRO A 322 6.57 35.59 10.05
C PRO A 322 6.72 34.65 8.85
N PHE A 323 7.97 34.39 8.44
CA PHE A 323 8.25 33.65 7.20
C PHE A 323 7.58 32.27 7.10
N HIS A 324 7.49 31.52 8.20
CA HIS A 324 6.85 30.20 8.22
C HIS A 324 5.34 30.23 7.92
N LYS A 325 4.66 31.38 8.10
CA LYS A 325 3.24 31.56 7.75
C LYS A 325 3.03 32.20 6.38
N ALA A 326 4.08 32.73 5.76
CA ALA A 326 4.01 33.44 4.50
C ALA A 326 4.73 32.70 3.35
N LEU A 327 4.86 31.37 3.46
CA LEU A 327 5.61 30.54 2.51
C LEU A 327 5.11 30.67 1.06
N GLU A 328 3.79 30.80 0.87
CA GLU A 328 3.19 31.00 -0.44
C GLU A 328 3.58 32.35 -1.06
N THR A 329 3.55 33.42 -0.26
CA THR A 329 3.97 34.77 -0.67
C THR A 329 5.47 34.81 -0.96
N ILE A 330 6.28 34.14 -0.14
CA ILE A 330 7.73 33.99 -0.31
C ILE A 330 8.02 33.28 -1.63
N ALA A 331 7.30 32.18 -1.94
CA ALA A 331 7.43 31.48 -3.21
C ALA A 331 7.09 32.41 -4.39
N ALA A 332 5.98 33.14 -4.34
CA ALA A 332 5.59 34.07 -5.39
C ALA A 332 6.63 35.20 -5.64
N ILE A 333 7.28 35.68 -4.59
CA ILE A 333 8.38 36.67 -4.70
C ILE A 333 9.62 36.04 -5.34
N VAL A 334 10.01 34.83 -4.93
CA VAL A 334 11.18 34.12 -5.47
C VAL A 334 10.96 33.71 -6.93
N ASP A 335 9.74 33.31 -7.28
CA ASP A 335 9.36 32.89 -8.62
C ASP A 335 9.15 34.10 -9.57
N GLY A 336 9.25 35.32 -9.06
CA GLY A 336 9.13 36.56 -9.84
C GLY A 336 7.70 36.89 -10.27
N THR A 337 6.70 36.31 -9.58
CA THR A 337 5.28 36.60 -9.84
C THR A 337 4.92 38.00 -9.35
N PHE A 338 5.64 38.54 -8.37
CA PHE A 338 5.45 39.90 -7.88
C PHE A 338 6.43 40.87 -8.53
N GLU A 339 5.92 42.03 -8.91
CA GLU A 339 6.72 43.07 -9.56
C GLU A 339 7.53 43.85 -8.51
N PRO A 340 8.83 44.09 -8.71
CA PRO A 340 9.63 44.89 -7.80
C PRO A 340 9.18 46.35 -7.84
N VAL A 341 8.85 46.92 -6.68
CA VAL A 341 8.47 48.32 -6.54
C VAL A 341 9.75 49.15 -6.40
N ALA A 342 9.91 50.16 -7.26
CA ALA A 342 11.06 51.07 -7.17
C ALA A 342 11.08 51.79 -5.81
N ALA A 343 12.28 52.05 -5.28
CA ALA A 343 12.50 52.59 -3.93
C ALA A 343 11.81 53.94 -3.62
N GLY A 344 11.18 54.60 -4.61
CA GLY A 344 10.40 55.83 -4.45
C GLY A 344 8.88 55.66 -4.35
N GLU A 345 8.32 54.47 -4.65
CA GLU A 345 6.88 54.18 -4.53
C GLU A 345 6.52 53.39 -3.25
N ALA A 346 7.51 52.88 -2.53
CA ALA A 346 7.28 52.26 -1.24
C ALA A 346 6.75 53.33 -0.28
N PRO A 347 5.61 53.13 0.40
CA PRO A 347 5.12 54.09 1.38
C PRO A 347 6.19 54.25 2.46
N CYS A 348 6.88 55.39 2.42
CA CYS A 348 7.84 55.78 3.43
C CYS A 348 7.16 55.65 4.80
N ARG A 349 7.61 54.69 5.61
CA ARG A 349 7.29 54.65 7.04
C ARG A 349 7.74 55.98 7.63
N THR A 350 6.78 56.89 7.84
CA THR A 350 7.01 58.02 8.72
C THR A 350 7.28 57.43 10.10
N ALA A 351 8.40 57.81 10.70
CA ALA A 351 8.98 57.23 11.91
C ALA A 351 8.17 57.54 13.19
N THR A 352 6.85 57.35 13.18
CA THR A 352 5.96 57.75 14.28
C THR A 352 4.95 56.65 14.64
N SER A 353 5.38 55.38 14.68
CA SER A 353 4.55 54.28 15.21
C SER A 353 5.37 53.22 15.94
N LEU A 354 6.34 53.63 16.75
CA LEU A 354 7.02 52.75 17.73
C LEU A 354 6.44 52.86 19.14
N LEU A 355 5.25 53.47 19.32
CA LEU A 355 4.55 53.50 20.61
C LEU A 355 3.03 53.41 20.40
N ASN A 356 2.55 52.24 19.98
CA ASN A 356 1.20 51.80 20.33
C ASN A 356 1.22 50.29 20.49
N VAL A 357 1.90 49.86 21.57
CA VAL A 357 1.63 48.57 22.19
C VAL A 357 0.27 48.71 22.84
N ASP A 358 -0.71 47.98 22.32
CA ASP A 358 -2.02 47.80 22.95
C ASP A 358 -1.86 47.47 24.44
N GLN A 359 -2.16 48.45 25.30
CA GLN A 359 -2.26 48.31 26.75
C GLN A 359 -3.54 47.55 27.14
N ARG A 360 -3.70 46.33 26.63
CA ARG A 360 -4.69 45.37 27.12
C ARG A 360 -4.03 44.01 27.36
N SER A 361 -3.00 43.99 28.19
CA SER A 361 -2.61 42.76 28.88
C SER A 361 -2.43 43.05 30.36
N ASN A 362 -3.18 42.29 31.14
CA ASN A 362 -3.30 42.37 32.59
C ASN A 362 -1.90 42.27 33.26
N PRO A 363 -1.47 43.26 34.08
CA PRO A 363 -0.11 43.31 34.64
C PRO A 363 0.23 42.14 35.57
N GLU A 364 -0.76 41.36 36.01
CA GLU A 364 -0.54 40.15 36.82
C GLU A 364 -0.02 38.96 36.00
N HIS A 365 -0.38 38.84 34.72
CA HIS A 365 0.08 37.74 33.87
C HIS A 365 1.56 37.89 33.49
N ALA A 366 2.02 39.13 33.29
CA ALA A 366 3.43 39.42 33.01
C ALA A 366 4.35 39.11 34.21
N ARG A 367 3.86 39.31 35.44
CA ARG A 367 4.62 38.96 36.66
C ARG A 367 4.76 37.44 36.84
N HIS A 368 3.73 36.67 36.49
CA HIS A 368 3.78 35.22 36.60
C HIS A 368 4.73 34.58 35.56
N ILE A 369 4.78 35.12 34.34
CA ILE A 369 5.69 34.64 33.28
C ILE A 369 7.14 35.01 33.59
N LEU A 370 7.41 36.22 34.10
CA LEU A 370 8.76 36.61 34.52
C LEU A 370 9.25 35.88 35.79
N GLY A 371 8.33 35.52 36.70
CA GLY A 371 8.64 34.65 37.85
C GLY A 371 9.02 33.23 37.42
N SER A 372 8.23 32.64 36.52
CA SER A 372 8.48 31.31 35.95
C SER A 372 9.79 31.23 35.15
N LEU A 373 10.12 32.27 34.36
CA LEU A 373 11.40 32.32 33.65
C LEU A 373 12.60 32.49 34.59
N LYS A 374 12.47 33.21 35.70
CA LYS A 374 13.53 33.31 36.71
C LYS A 374 13.77 31.98 37.44
N GLU A 375 12.72 31.23 37.75
CA GLU A 375 12.84 29.90 38.35
C GLU A 375 13.44 28.87 37.37
N ALA A 376 13.06 28.93 36.09
CA ALA A 376 13.64 28.09 35.05
C ALA A 376 15.13 28.39 34.80
N LEU A 377 15.54 29.66 34.83
CA LEU A 377 16.95 30.05 34.71
C LEU A 377 17.77 29.68 35.94
N ALA A 378 17.21 29.79 37.15
CA ALA A 378 17.87 29.36 38.38
C ALA A 378 18.11 27.83 38.40
N ALA A 379 17.12 27.04 37.96
CA ALA A 379 17.23 25.58 37.85
C ALA A 379 18.29 25.15 36.81
N SER A 380 18.38 25.86 35.68
CA SER A 380 19.36 25.58 34.63
C SER A 380 20.80 25.93 35.04
N CYS A 381 21.01 26.95 35.88
CA CYS A 381 22.33 27.28 36.42
C CYS A 381 22.84 26.26 37.45
N THR A 382 21.96 25.66 38.27
CA THR A 382 22.36 24.60 39.21
C THR A 382 22.72 23.28 38.51
N ALA A 383 22.10 22.97 37.37
CA ALA A 383 22.41 21.77 36.59
C ALA A 383 23.81 21.81 35.94
N TYR A 384 24.27 23.00 35.54
CA TYR A 384 25.59 23.18 34.91
C TYR A 384 26.76 23.15 35.92
N ALA A 385 26.52 23.58 37.16
CA ALA A 385 27.52 23.52 38.23
C ALA A 385 27.77 22.09 38.76
N GLY A 386 26.81 21.17 38.58
CA GLY A 386 26.97 19.75 38.96
C GLY A 386 27.84 18.94 37.99
N GLN A 387 27.81 19.27 36.69
CA GLN A 387 28.55 18.53 35.66
C GLN A 387 30.06 18.80 35.67
N THR A 388 30.51 19.96 36.15
CA THR A 388 31.94 20.33 36.21
C THR A 388 32.67 19.72 37.42
N LYS A 389 31.95 19.29 38.47
CA LYS A 389 32.55 18.51 39.59
C LYS A 389 32.74 17.04 39.24
N ALA A 390 31.88 16.45 38.42
CA ALA A 390 31.99 15.04 38.03
C ALA A 390 33.17 14.76 37.07
N THR A 391 33.53 15.73 36.21
CA THR A 391 34.66 15.59 35.28
C THR A 391 36.03 15.80 35.92
N ARG A 392 36.11 16.40 37.12
CA ARG A 392 37.39 16.64 37.82
C ARG A 392 37.83 15.49 38.74
N VAL A 393 36.97 14.51 38.99
CA VAL A 393 37.29 13.29 39.77
C VAL A 393 37.75 12.14 38.87
N ALA A 394 37.44 12.17 37.57
CA ALA A 394 37.84 11.14 36.60
C ALA A 394 39.27 11.33 36.01
N LEU A 395 40.03 12.31 36.51
CA LEU A 395 41.38 12.66 36.04
C LEU A 395 42.42 12.70 37.18
N ARG A 396 42.22 11.89 38.22
CA ARG A 396 43.23 11.60 39.24
C ARG A 396 43.45 10.12 39.40
#